data_AF-A0A177LQA2-F1
#
_entry.id   AF-A0A177LQA2-F1
#
_cell.length_a   1.000
_cell.length_b   1.000
_cell.length_c   1.000
_cell.angle_alpha   90.00
_cell.angle_beta   90.00
_cell.angle_gamma   90.00
#
_symmetry.space_group_name_H-M   'P 1'
#
loop_
_entity.id
_entity.type
_entity.pdbx_description
1 polymer ?
#
loop_
_entity_poly.entity_id
_entity_poly.type
_entity_poly.pdbx_seq_one_letter_code
_entity_poly.pdbx_strand_id
1 'polypeptide(L)'
;MEVSFIKKFHILNILKIMKKVYLLLLGITAMNGVNAQQMEFRLIDEMGARFYDINDSGSAIHSGAYYDYTTNTTTPTEGGQATNRINNVGDVAGASVLVISEEESIAMAAYRKNGTWTSVGYFEGETPSSSSFANSNDISQNSKYVTGQIGATGYTSWPFLYDTETNTLTKLSGDNLYENGRGEAVNSNGIVAGFVDRPDILDEGSLWMPAYFEANGTLHYIDSATPEFGEAADVNNAGIVVG
;
A
#
# COMPACT_ATOMS: atom_id res chain seq x y z
N MET A 1 66.22 30.03 -36.87
CA MET A 1 65.45 28.78 -37.08
C MET A 1 65.16 28.04 -35.76
N GLU A 2 65.84 28.33 -34.65
CA GLU A 2 65.67 27.62 -33.36
C GLU A 2 64.45 28.06 -32.50
N VAL A 3 64.04 29.32 -32.55
CA VAL A 3 62.95 29.85 -31.68
C VAL A 3 61.59 29.20 -31.97
N SER A 4 61.39 28.73 -33.21
CA SER A 4 60.15 28.04 -33.62
C SER A 4 60.03 26.63 -33.04
N PHE A 5 61.15 25.97 -32.73
CA PHE A 5 61.14 24.57 -32.29
C PHE A 5 60.82 24.45 -30.80
N ILE A 6 61.35 25.38 -29.99
CA ILE A 6 61.14 25.43 -28.53
C ILE A 6 59.68 25.75 -28.19
N LYS A 7 59.04 26.69 -28.90
CA LYS A 7 57.60 27.00 -28.72
C LYS A 7 56.72 25.81 -29.06
N LYS A 8 57.03 25.07 -30.12
CA LYS A 8 56.25 23.90 -30.56
C LYS A 8 56.35 22.76 -29.54
N PHE A 9 57.52 22.55 -28.94
CA PHE A 9 57.75 21.51 -27.93
C PHE A 9 57.03 21.81 -26.61
N HIS A 10 57.03 23.07 -26.16
CA HIS A 10 56.30 23.50 -24.97
C HIS A 10 54.78 23.37 -25.13
N ILE A 11 54.24 23.78 -26.28
CA ILE A 11 52.82 23.65 -26.60
C ILE A 11 52.40 22.18 -26.64
N LEU A 12 53.24 21.29 -27.19
CA LEU A 12 52.96 19.85 -27.26
C LEU A 12 52.90 19.19 -25.87
N ASN A 13 53.76 19.62 -24.93
CA ASN A 13 53.75 19.13 -23.56
C ASN A 13 52.55 19.62 -22.77
N ILE A 14 52.14 20.87 -22.94
CA ILE A 14 50.93 21.42 -22.33
C ILE A 14 49.68 20.68 -22.83
N LEU A 15 49.57 20.41 -24.14
CA LEU A 15 48.49 19.61 -24.72
C LEU A 15 48.44 18.17 -24.18
N LYS A 16 49.59 17.52 -23.97
CA LYS A 16 49.66 16.18 -23.34
C LYS A 16 49.19 16.20 -21.89
N ILE A 17 49.54 17.23 -21.13
CA ILE A 17 49.12 17.39 -19.74
C ILE A 17 47.61 17.68 -19.67
N MET A 18 47.10 18.58 -20.50
CA MET A 18 45.66 18.88 -20.58
C MET A 18 44.83 17.67 -20.98
N LYS A 19 45.31 16.84 -21.93
CA LYS A 19 44.63 15.60 -22.32
C LYS A 19 44.54 14.59 -21.17
N LYS A 20 45.58 14.49 -20.34
CA LYS A 20 45.59 13.65 -19.12
C LYS A 20 44.64 14.18 -18.05
N VAL A 21 44.57 15.50 -17.87
CA VAL A 21 43.66 16.15 -16.92
C VAL A 21 42.19 15.97 -17.35
N TYR A 22 41.89 16.11 -18.64
CA TYR A 22 40.54 15.85 -19.17
C TYR A 22 40.11 14.38 -19.00
N LEU A 23 41.01 13.42 -19.23
CA LEU A 23 40.74 12.00 -19.00
C LEU A 23 40.50 11.69 -17.52
N LEU A 24 41.19 12.37 -16.61
CA LEU A 24 41.00 12.22 -15.16
C LEU A 24 39.64 12.79 -14.71
N LEU A 25 39.23 13.97 -15.20
CA LEU A 25 37.91 14.54 -14.90
C LEU A 25 36.75 13.72 -15.50
N LEU A 26 36.92 13.15 -16.70
CA LEU A 26 35.95 12.21 -17.29
C LEU A 26 35.84 10.91 -16.48
N GLY A 27 36.94 10.43 -15.90
CA GLY A 27 36.93 9.27 -15.00
C GLY A 27 36.19 9.52 -13.69
N ILE A 28 36.40 10.70 -13.07
CA ILE A 28 35.74 11.08 -11.81
C ILE A 28 34.23 11.30 -12.01
N THR A 29 33.83 11.85 -13.16
CA THR A 29 32.40 12.06 -13.48
C THR A 29 31.70 10.76 -13.88
N ALA A 30 32.39 9.82 -14.53
CA ALA A 30 31.85 8.49 -14.85
C ALA A 30 31.67 7.58 -13.61
N MET A 31 32.45 7.78 -12.54
CA MET A 31 32.33 7.02 -11.29
C MET A 31 31.14 7.45 -10.41
N ASN A 32 30.62 8.66 -10.58
CA ASN A 32 29.41 9.12 -9.87
C ASN A 32 28.10 8.64 -10.54
N GLY A 33 28.18 7.97 -11.69
CA GLY A 33 27.03 7.59 -12.51
C GLY A 33 26.52 6.17 -12.32
N VAL A 34 27.11 5.38 -11.40
CA VAL A 34 26.69 4.00 -11.18
C VAL A 34 26.31 3.81 -9.71
N ASN A 35 25.26 4.50 -9.29
CA ASN A 35 24.39 3.96 -8.24
C ASN A 35 23.62 2.79 -8.87
N ALA A 36 24.31 1.69 -9.15
CA ALA A 36 23.61 0.44 -9.38
C ALA A 36 22.86 0.17 -8.08
N GLN A 37 21.53 0.16 -8.14
CA GLN A 37 20.70 -0.35 -7.05
C GLN A 37 21.22 -1.76 -6.76
N GLN A 38 21.95 -1.91 -5.66
CA GLN A 38 22.47 -3.19 -5.25
C GLN A 38 21.26 -4.03 -4.87
N MET A 39 20.89 -4.97 -5.74
CA MET A 39 19.87 -5.97 -5.44
C MET A 39 20.44 -6.89 -4.37
N GLU A 40 20.15 -6.59 -3.11
CA GLU A 40 20.48 -7.46 -2.00
C GLU A 40 19.39 -8.53 -1.89
N PHE A 41 19.75 -9.79 -2.14
CA PHE A 41 18.87 -10.90 -1.83
C PHE A 41 18.96 -11.21 -0.34
N ARG A 42 17.84 -11.09 0.37
CA ARG A 42 17.73 -11.46 1.77
C ARG A 42 16.75 -12.62 1.92
N LEU A 43 17.23 -13.71 2.50
CA LEU A 43 16.39 -14.83 2.90
C LEU A 43 15.98 -14.62 4.36
N ILE A 44 14.67 -14.62 4.61
CA ILE A 44 14.09 -14.67 5.94
C ILE A 44 13.40 -16.02 6.05
N ASP A 45 13.85 -16.87 6.96
CA ASP A 45 13.38 -18.25 7.14
C ASP A 45 12.63 -18.47 8.47
N GLU A 46 12.18 -17.37 9.10
CA GLU A 46 11.39 -17.38 10.33
C GLU A 46 9.87 -17.42 10.06
N MET A 47 9.08 -17.65 11.12
CA MET A 47 7.62 -17.63 11.05
C MET A 47 7.12 -16.24 10.60
N GLY A 48 6.35 -16.20 9.51
CA GLY A 48 5.91 -14.95 8.90
C GLY A 48 6.84 -14.40 7.80
N ALA A 49 7.64 -15.25 7.14
CA ALA A 49 8.60 -14.85 6.10
C ALA A 49 8.02 -14.11 4.87
N ARG A 50 6.70 -14.09 4.66
CA ARG A 50 6.09 -13.32 3.56
C ARG A 50 5.90 -11.87 3.99
N PHE A 51 6.60 -10.97 3.31
CA PHE A 51 6.24 -9.55 3.33
C PHE A 51 4.93 -9.30 2.60
N TYR A 52 4.08 -8.49 3.22
CA TYR A 52 2.85 -8.01 2.62
C TYR A 52 3.07 -6.69 1.89
N ASP A 53 3.89 -5.81 2.47
CA ASP A 53 4.16 -4.50 1.89
C ASP A 53 5.47 -3.90 2.44
N ILE A 54 6.02 -2.92 1.74
CA ILE A 54 7.23 -2.18 2.08
C ILE A 54 7.09 -0.72 1.64
N ASN A 55 7.50 0.20 2.52
CA ASN A 55 7.50 1.62 2.20
C ASN A 55 8.85 2.13 1.68
N ASP A 56 8.87 3.37 1.18
CA ASP A 56 10.06 3.98 0.58
C ASP A 56 11.24 4.16 1.56
N SER A 57 10.99 4.07 2.86
CA SER A 57 12.03 4.14 3.91
C SER A 57 12.66 2.79 4.23
N GLY A 58 12.21 1.70 3.59
CA GLY A 58 12.67 0.34 3.88
C GLY A 58 12.06 -0.26 5.14
N SER A 59 10.92 0.26 5.61
CA SER A 59 10.10 -0.39 6.62
C SER A 59 9.07 -1.28 5.93
N ALA A 60 9.05 -2.56 6.26
CA ALA A 60 8.13 -3.54 5.74
C ALA A 60 7.26 -4.14 6.83
N ILE A 61 6.21 -4.81 6.40
CA ILE A 61 5.30 -5.55 7.27
C ILE A 61 5.13 -6.97 6.78
N HIS A 62 4.92 -7.86 7.74
CA HIS A 62 4.46 -9.23 7.53
C HIS A 62 3.53 -9.61 8.67
N SER A 63 2.91 -10.79 8.60
CA SER A 63 1.87 -11.22 9.54
C SER A 63 2.22 -10.95 11.01
N GLY A 64 1.64 -9.88 11.56
CA GLY A 64 1.77 -9.54 12.97
C GLY A 64 3.01 -8.75 13.39
N ALA A 65 3.83 -8.25 12.46
CA ALA A 65 5.10 -7.62 12.77
C ALA A 65 5.58 -6.60 11.72
N TYR A 66 6.56 -5.79 12.14
CA TYR A 66 7.32 -4.87 11.32
C TYR A 66 8.72 -5.43 11.07
N TYR A 67 9.30 -5.08 9.94
CA TYR A 67 10.66 -5.41 9.60
C TYR A 67 11.38 -4.17 9.05
N ASP A 68 12.55 -3.87 9.60
CA ASP A 68 13.38 -2.75 9.16
C ASP A 68 14.55 -3.29 8.32
N TYR A 69 14.59 -2.92 7.04
CA TYR A 69 15.67 -3.32 6.12
C TYR A 69 17.01 -2.66 6.44
N THR A 70 17.05 -1.56 7.18
CA THR A 70 18.28 -0.89 7.60
C THR A 70 18.97 -1.67 8.71
N THR A 71 18.20 -2.13 9.70
CA THR A 71 18.72 -2.84 10.88
C THR A 71 18.66 -4.36 10.76
N ASN A 72 17.90 -4.88 9.79
CA ASN A 72 17.60 -6.29 9.61
C ASN A 72 16.93 -6.90 10.86
N THR A 73 15.94 -6.19 11.41
CA THR A 73 15.25 -6.61 12.64
C THR A 73 13.75 -6.70 12.44
N THR A 74 13.19 -7.82 12.90
CA THR A 74 11.74 -8.03 13.04
C THR A 74 11.28 -7.60 14.43
N THR A 75 10.23 -6.78 14.50
CA THR A 75 9.60 -6.36 15.75
C THR A 75 8.11 -6.72 15.73
N PRO A 76 7.60 -7.48 16.72
CA PRO A 76 6.18 -7.76 16.83
C PRO A 76 5.35 -6.48 16.94
N THR A 77 4.11 -6.53 16.46
CA THR A 77 3.11 -5.50 16.75
C THR A 77 2.84 -5.41 18.26
N GLU A 78 2.40 -4.24 18.70
CA GLU A 78 2.32 -3.86 20.11
C GLU A 78 1.26 -4.64 20.90
N GLY A 79 0.36 -5.37 20.23
CA GLY A 79 -0.67 -6.21 20.85
C GLY A 79 -1.15 -7.34 19.96
N GLY A 80 -0.30 -7.88 19.08
CA GLY A 80 -0.64 -9.01 18.20
C GLY A 80 -1.62 -8.67 17.07
N GLN A 81 -1.68 -7.40 16.65
CA GLN A 81 -2.48 -6.98 15.51
C GLN A 81 -1.97 -7.61 14.22
N ALA A 82 -2.87 -7.98 13.31
CA ALA A 82 -2.51 -8.33 11.95
C ALA A 82 -2.19 -7.07 11.15
N THR A 83 -1.26 -7.17 10.20
CA THR A 83 -0.82 -6.08 9.33
C THR A 83 -1.11 -6.46 7.87
N ASN A 84 -1.58 -5.50 7.07
CA ASN A 84 -1.97 -5.72 5.67
C ASN A 84 -1.24 -4.77 4.70
N ARG A 85 -1.16 -3.48 5.02
CA ARG A 85 -0.51 -2.46 4.16
C ARG A 85 0.17 -1.37 4.97
N ILE A 86 1.25 -0.78 4.45
CA ILE A 86 2.02 0.29 5.12
C ILE A 86 2.19 1.48 4.18
N ASN A 87 2.00 2.70 4.68
CA ASN A 87 2.27 3.90 3.90
C ASN A 87 3.69 4.45 4.12
N ASN A 88 4.05 5.49 3.35
CA ASN A 88 5.39 6.06 3.38
C ASN A 88 5.78 6.77 4.68
N VAL A 89 4.81 7.09 5.55
CA VAL A 89 5.11 7.65 6.89
C VAL A 89 5.17 6.57 7.97
N GLY A 90 4.95 5.30 7.61
CA GLY A 90 5.03 4.15 8.52
C GLY A 90 3.74 3.85 9.29
N ASP A 91 2.62 4.45 8.87
CA ASP A 91 1.30 4.09 9.37
C ASP A 91 0.80 2.83 8.65
N VAL A 92 0.02 2.00 9.35
CA VAL A 92 -0.27 0.62 8.93
C VAL A 92 -1.75 0.35 8.97
N ALA A 93 -2.29 -0.27 7.92
CA ALA A 93 -3.62 -0.85 7.90
C ALA A 93 -3.57 -2.32 8.31
N GLY A 94 -4.58 -2.81 9.02
CA GLY A 94 -4.69 -4.21 9.36
C GLY A 94 -5.91 -4.55 10.19
N ALA A 95 -5.76 -5.46 11.14
CA ALA A 95 -6.84 -5.90 12.01
C ALA A 95 -6.38 -6.07 13.46
N SER A 96 -7.28 -5.76 14.39
CA SER A 96 -7.17 -6.11 15.80
C SER A 96 -8.22 -7.14 16.16
N VAL A 97 -8.19 -7.64 17.40
CA VAL A 97 -9.15 -8.62 17.88
C VAL A 97 -9.87 -8.04 19.09
N LEU A 98 -11.20 -8.08 19.06
CA LEU A 98 -12.04 -7.86 20.22
C LEU A 98 -12.29 -9.22 20.89
N VAL A 99 -11.71 -9.43 22.07
CA VAL A 99 -11.93 -10.63 22.86
C VAL A 99 -13.21 -10.47 23.67
N ILE A 100 -14.20 -11.33 23.42
CA ILE A 100 -15.48 -11.37 24.15
C ILE A 100 -15.40 -12.35 25.30
N SER A 101 -14.81 -13.52 25.06
CA SER A 101 -14.54 -14.56 26.05
C SER A 101 -13.26 -15.33 25.68
N GLU A 102 -12.89 -16.33 26.50
CA GLU A 102 -11.74 -17.20 26.22
C GLU A 102 -11.87 -17.98 24.90
N GLU A 103 -13.10 -18.28 24.47
CA GLU A 103 -13.40 -19.05 23.27
C GLU A 103 -13.97 -18.19 22.12
N GLU A 104 -14.24 -16.91 22.37
CA GLU A 104 -14.94 -16.04 21.43
C GLU A 104 -14.20 -14.72 21.23
N SER A 105 -13.85 -14.46 19.98
CA SER A 105 -13.24 -13.20 19.58
C SER A 105 -13.70 -12.79 18.19
N ILE A 106 -13.72 -11.49 17.94
CA ILE A 106 -14.16 -10.91 16.68
C ILE A 106 -13.02 -10.11 16.07
N ALA A 107 -12.73 -10.34 14.79
CA ALA A 107 -11.78 -9.52 14.05
C ALA A 107 -12.36 -8.11 13.83
N MET A 108 -11.56 -7.11 14.13
CA MET A 108 -11.89 -5.69 13.99
C MET A 108 -10.95 -5.06 12.96
N ALA A 109 -11.51 -4.31 12.00
CA ALA A 109 -10.70 -3.44 11.17
C ALA A 109 -9.94 -2.46 12.07
N ALA A 110 -8.65 -2.29 11.82
CA ALA A 110 -7.79 -1.43 12.63
C ALA A 110 -6.75 -0.73 11.77
N TYR A 111 -6.18 0.34 12.32
CA TYR A 111 -5.04 1.02 11.73
C TYR A 111 -4.10 1.49 12.83
N ARG A 112 -2.82 1.59 12.51
CA ARG A 112 -1.80 2.20 13.34
C ARG A 112 -1.46 3.56 12.78
N LYS A 113 -1.66 4.60 13.58
CA LYS A 113 -1.28 5.97 13.24
C LYS A 113 -0.46 6.56 14.38
N ASN A 114 0.68 7.16 14.08
CA ASN A 114 1.56 7.79 15.07
C ASN A 114 1.91 6.85 16.25
N GLY A 115 2.19 5.58 15.96
CA GLY A 115 2.58 4.62 16.99
C GLY A 115 1.45 3.92 17.72
N THR A 116 0.19 4.28 17.48
CA THR A 116 -0.95 3.76 18.23
C THR A 116 -1.94 3.02 17.32
N TRP A 117 -2.29 1.80 17.69
CA TRP A 117 -3.36 1.03 17.04
C TRP A 117 -4.74 1.52 17.49
N THR A 118 -5.62 1.76 16.53
CA THR A 118 -7.02 2.19 16.73
C THR A 118 -7.94 1.27 15.93
N SER A 119 -9.02 0.80 16.56
CA SER A 119 -10.05 0.00 15.90
C SER A 119 -11.09 0.91 15.23
N VAL A 120 -11.50 0.56 14.01
CA VAL A 120 -12.48 1.31 13.19
C VAL A 120 -13.92 1.10 13.68
N GLY A 121 -14.25 -0.09 14.19
CA GLY A 121 -15.60 -0.43 14.64
C GLY A 121 -16.42 -1.16 13.56
N TYR A 122 -17.74 -1.18 13.76
CA TYR A 122 -18.75 -1.66 12.81
C TYR A 122 -19.65 -0.48 12.40
N PHE A 123 -20.42 -0.65 11.32
CA PHE A 123 -21.33 0.40 10.87
C PHE A 123 -22.41 0.71 11.92
N GLU A 124 -22.90 1.95 11.92
CA GLU A 124 -23.92 2.39 12.87
C GLU A 124 -25.16 1.51 12.83
N GLY A 125 -25.62 1.06 14.00
CA GLY A 125 -26.78 0.19 14.16
C GLY A 125 -26.48 -1.30 13.92
N GLU A 126 -25.32 -1.67 13.41
CA GLU A 126 -24.92 -3.08 13.30
C GLU A 126 -24.42 -3.60 14.65
N THR A 127 -24.85 -4.80 15.01
CA THR A 127 -24.38 -5.51 16.22
C THR A 127 -23.58 -6.73 15.78
N PRO A 128 -22.25 -6.75 15.99
CA PRO A 128 -21.43 -7.88 15.62
C PRO A 128 -21.77 -9.12 16.48
N SER A 129 -21.53 -10.29 15.90
CA SER A 129 -21.73 -11.63 16.45
C SER A 129 -20.44 -12.45 16.26
N SER A 130 -20.41 -13.67 16.78
CA SER A 130 -19.27 -14.58 16.58
C SER A 130 -18.90 -14.86 15.12
N SER A 131 -19.82 -14.62 14.17
CA SER A 131 -19.55 -14.76 12.73
C SER A 131 -19.08 -13.49 12.03
N SER A 132 -19.01 -12.37 12.76
CA SER A 132 -18.62 -11.09 12.20
C SER A 132 -17.12 -11.02 11.94
N PHE A 133 -16.76 -10.22 10.95
CA PHE A 133 -15.39 -9.96 10.59
C PHE A 133 -15.23 -8.52 10.09
N ALA A 134 -14.05 -7.97 10.32
CA ALA A 134 -13.65 -6.71 9.75
C ALA A 134 -12.12 -6.67 9.61
N ASN A 135 -11.64 -6.05 8.54
CA ASN A 135 -10.21 -5.86 8.27
C ASN A 135 -10.02 -4.59 7.46
N SER A 136 -8.98 -3.82 7.79
CA SER A 136 -8.50 -2.73 6.95
C SER A 136 -7.49 -3.29 5.96
N ASN A 137 -7.69 -3.01 4.68
CA ASN A 137 -6.79 -3.45 3.61
C ASN A 137 -5.75 -2.40 3.24
N ASP A 138 -6.08 -1.11 3.41
CA ASP A 138 -5.16 -0.03 3.05
C ASP A 138 -5.36 1.24 3.90
N ILE A 139 -4.32 2.05 3.98
CA ILE A 139 -4.27 3.36 4.58
C ILE A 139 -3.61 4.34 3.61
N SER A 140 -4.28 5.46 3.35
CA SER A 140 -3.84 6.42 2.35
C SER A 140 -2.48 7.04 2.69
N GLN A 141 -1.77 7.54 1.68
CA GLN A 141 -0.42 8.13 1.85
C GLN A 141 -0.39 9.37 2.76
N ASN A 142 -1.50 10.09 2.91
CA ASN A 142 -1.65 11.19 3.88
C ASN A 142 -2.16 10.71 5.26
N SER A 143 -2.26 9.40 5.48
CA SER A 143 -2.78 8.77 6.70
C SER A 143 -4.18 9.21 7.11
N LYS A 144 -4.94 9.80 6.19
CA LYS A 144 -6.26 10.35 6.48
C LYS A 144 -7.33 9.27 6.37
N TYR A 145 -7.25 8.45 5.34
CA TYR A 145 -8.29 7.50 4.98
C TYR A 145 -7.82 6.07 5.19
N VAL A 146 -8.72 5.23 5.69
CA VAL A 146 -8.52 3.78 5.82
C VAL A 146 -9.69 3.09 5.12
N THR A 147 -9.41 2.02 4.39
CA THR A 147 -10.43 1.21 3.71
C THR A 147 -10.25 -0.28 4.01
N GLY A 148 -11.24 -1.08 3.64
CA GLY A 148 -11.24 -2.52 3.83
C GLY A 148 -12.63 -3.09 3.65
N GLN A 149 -12.97 -4.08 4.47
CA GLN A 149 -14.31 -4.67 4.52
C GLN A 149 -14.79 -4.82 5.95
N ILE A 150 -16.11 -4.71 6.12
CA ILE A 150 -16.82 -5.00 7.36
C ILE A 150 -18.02 -5.88 7.03
N GLY A 151 -18.13 -7.01 7.73
CA GLY A 151 -19.28 -7.91 7.71
C GLY A 151 -19.78 -8.14 9.13
N ALA A 152 -20.93 -7.55 9.49
CA ALA A 152 -21.57 -7.83 10.77
C ALA A 152 -22.15 -9.25 10.87
N THR A 153 -22.17 -9.99 9.75
CA THR A 153 -22.51 -11.43 9.72
C THR A 153 -21.53 -12.14 8.80
N GLY A 154 -21.45 -13.47 8.91
CA GLY A 154 -20.63 -14.28 8.00
C GLY A 154 -21.12 -14.37 6.55
N TYR A 155 -22.19 -13.65 6.17
CA TYR A 155 -22.84 -13.80 4.87
C TYR A 155 -22.71 -12.58 3.95
N THR A 156 -22.55 -11.39 4.53
CA THR A 156 -22.47 -10.14 3.77
C THR A 156 -21.32 -9.27 4.26
N SER A 157 -20.69 -8.58 3.32
CA SER A 157 -19.58 -7.67 3.57
C SER A 157 -19.73 -6.40 2.75
N TRP A 158 -19.24 -5.29 3.31
CA TRP A 158 -19.32 -4.00 2.66
C TRP A 158 -17.96 -3.32 2.67
N PRO A 159 -17.58 -2.67 1.56
CA PRO A 159 -16.45 -1.77 1.54
C PRO A 159 -16.73 -0.57 2.43
N PHE A 160 -15.70 -0.02 3.06
CA PHE A 160 -15.81 1.16 3.91
C PHE A 160 -14.78 2.22 3.57
N LEU A 161 -15.09 3.48 3.90
CA LEU A 161 -14.11 4.56 3.98
C LEU A 161 -14.16 5.14 5.39
N TYR A 162 -13.04 5.07 6.10
CA TYR A 162 -12.89 5.64 7.43
C TYR A 162 -11.99 6.88 7.38
N ASP A 163 -12.51 8.01 7.84
CA ASP A 163 -11.74 9.25 8.01
C ASP A 163 -11.17 9.32 9.43
N THR A 164 -9.85 9.19 9.55
CA THR A 164 -9.11 9.17 10.82
C THR A 164 -9.03 10.52 11.52
N GLU A 165 -9.37 11.62 10.84
CA GLU A 165 -9.37 12.96 11.42
C GLU A 165 -10.73 13.27 12.05
N THR A 166 -11.82 12.83 11.41
CA THR A 166 -13.19 13.05 11.90
C THR A 166 -13.77 11.84 12.64
N ASN A 167 -13.07 10.71 12.64
CA ASN A 167 -13.54 9.41 13.15
C ASN A 167 -14.87 8.97 12.51
N THR A 168 -15.04 9.26 11.23
CA THR A 168 -16.27 8.95 10.48
C THR A 168 -16.10 7.69 9.67
N LEU A 169 -16.90 6.67 9.99
CA LEU A 169 -17.01 5.43 9.23
C LEU A 169 -18.14 5.53 8.20
N THR A 170 -17.80 5.42 6.92
CA THR A 170 -18.76 5.46 5.81
C THR A 170 -18.90 4.07 5.20
N LYS A 171 -20.13 3.56 5.16
CA LYS A 171 -20.50 2.36 4.40
C LYS A 171 -20.62 2.74 2.93
N LEU A 172 -19.86 2.09 2.05
CA LEU A 172 -19.81 2.45 0.63
C LEU A 172 -20.86 1.69 -0.19
N SER A 173 -22.15 1.88 0.12
CA SER A 173 -23.25 1.09 -0.49
C SER A 173 -23.45 1.30 -2.00
N GLY A 174 -22.80 2.29 -2.61
CA GLY A 174 -22.89 2.55 -4.05
C GLY A 174 -24.32 2.74 -4.55
N ASP A 175 -24.72 1.93 -5.53
CA ASP A 175 -26.07 1.92 -6.12
C ASP A 175 -27.09 1.07 -5.33
N ASN A 176 -26.67 0.40 -4.25
CA ASN A 176 -27.45 -0.58 -3.47
C ASN A 176 -27.92 -1.81 -4.26
N LEU A 177 -27.26 -2.15 -5.38
CA LEU A 177 -27.59 -3.32 -6.19
C LEU A 177 -26.66 -4.51 -5.97
N TYR A 178 -25.53 -4.32 -5.29
CA TYR A 178 -24.59 -5.40 -4.98
C TYR A 178 -24.88 -6.05 -3.62
N GLU A 179 -24.47 -7.31 -3.46
CA GLU A 179 -24.68 -8.08 -2.23
C GLU A 179 -23.46 -8.12 -1.31
N ASN A 180 -22.26 -8.04 -1.89
CA ASN A 180 -20.98 -8.02 -1.19
C ASN A 180 -20.00 -7.03 -1.82
N GLY A 181 -19.02 -6.58 -1.05
CA GLY A 181 -17.88 -5.83 -1.59
C GLY A 181 -16.76 -5.63 -0.59
N ARG A 182 -15.60 -5.25 -1.12
CA ARG A 182 -14.38 -5.01 -0.35
C ARG A 182 -13.60 -3.84 -0.97
N GLY A 183 -13.09 -2.97 -0.12
CA GLY A 183 -12.09 -1.98 -0.51
C GLY A 183 -10.70 -2.59 -0.39
N GLU A 184 -9.91 -2.55 -1.46
CA GLU A 184 -8.52 -3.03 -1.49
C GLU A 184 -7.52 -1.92 -1.23
N ALA A 185 -7.76 -0.74 -1.80
CA ALA A 185 -6.83 0.38 -1.75
C ALA A 185 -7.56 1.72 -1.62
N VAL A 186 -6.90 2.71 -1.03
CA VAL A 186 -7.43 4.06 -0.85
C VAL A 186 -6.36 5.13 -1.08
N ASN A 187 -6.67 6.10 -1.94
CA ASN A 187 -5.76 7.22 -2.18
C ASN A 187 -6.00 8.41 -1.21
N SER A 188 -5.16 9.42 -1.30
CA SER A 188 -5.19 10.59 -0.41
C SER A 188 -6.43 11.49 -0.59
N ASN A 189 -7.20 11.28 -1.66
CA ASN A 189 -8.46 11.97 -1.92
C ASN A 189 -9.69 11.18 -1.45
N GLY A 190 -9.49 9.98 -0.88
CA GLY A 190 -10.57 9.11 -0.41
C GLY A 190 -11.23 8.29 -1.51
N ILE A 191 -10.61 8.17 -2.68
CA ILE A 191 -11.07 7.20 -3.70
C ILE A 191 -10.68 5.80 -3.22
N VAL A 192 -11.64 4.90 -3.14
CA VAL A 192 -11.47 3.51 -2.73
C VAL A 192 -11.58 2.60 -3.95
N ALA A 193 -10.53 1.86 -4.28
CA ALA A 193 -10.58 0.79 -5.28
C ALA A 193 -10.92 -0.55 -4.62
N GLY A 194 -11.62 -1.43 -5.34
CA GLY A 194 -11.85 -2.80 -4.92
C GLY A 194 -12.81 -3.54 -5.84
N PHE A 195 -13.76 -4.25 -5.25
CA PHE A 195 -14.78 -4.96 -6.02
C PHE A 195 -16.15 -4.91 -5.35
N VAL A 196 -17.17 -5.23 -6.14
CA VAL A 196 -18.52 -5.55 -5.68
C VAL A 196 -19.04 -6.83 -6.34
N ASP A 197 -19.92 -7.55 -5.67
CA ASP A 197 -20.59 -8.75 -6.16
C ASP A 197 -21.96 -8.38 -6.74
N ARG A 198 -22.14 -8.56 -8.06
CA ARG A 198 -23.33 -8.16 -8.82
C ARG A 198 -24.03 -9.37 -9.44
N PRO A 199 -24.69 -10.20 -8.62
CA PRO A 199 -25.38 -11.40 -9.10
C PRO A 199 -26.58 -11.09 -10.01
N ASP A 200 -27.03 -9.83 -10.05
CA ASP A 200 -28.08 -9.36 -10.96
C ASP A 200 -27.57 -9.07 -12.38
N ILE A 201 -26.25 -8.93 -12.57
CA ILE A 201 -25.59 -8.73 -13.88
C ILE A 201 -24.84 -9.99 -14.32
N LEU A 202 -24.23 -10.71 -13.37
CA LEU A 202 -23.41 -11.88 -13.60
C LEU A 202 -24.20 -13.14 -13.21
N ASP A 203 -24.66 -13.90 -14.19
CA ASP A 203 -25.56 -15.07 -14.04
C ASP A 203 -24.93 -16.30 -13.32
N GLU A 204 -23.71 -16.19 -12.76
CA GLU A 204 -23.03 -17.27 -12.04
C GLU A 204 -22.39 -16.76 -10.73
N GLY A 205 -22.60 -17.46 -9.60
CA GLY A 205 -21.75 -17.39 -8.40
C GLY A 205 -21.52 -16.02 -7.71
N SER A 206 -20.57 -16.02 -6.76
CA SER A 206 -20.04 -14.81 -6.10
C SER A 206 -18.94 -14.21 -6.98
N LEU A 207 -19.32 -13.49 -8.03
CA LEU A 207 -18.37 -13.02 -9.04
C LEU A 207 -18.06 -11.54 -8.84
N TRP A 208 -16.78 -11.29 -8.53
CA TRP A 208 -16.26 -9.96 -8.22
C TRP A 208 -16.17 -9.12 -9.49
N MET A 209 -16.87 -8.00 -9.50
CA MET A 209 -16.77 -6.98 -10.54
C MET A 209 -15.87 -5.85 -10.04
N PRO A 210 -14.78 -5.51 -10.77
CA PRO A 210 -13.84 -4.48 -10.36
C PRO A 210 -14.52 -3.10 -10.38
N ALA A 211 -14.33 -2.35 -9.31
CA ALA A 211 -15.00 -1.07 -9.12
C ALA A 211 -14.14 -0.11 -8.28
N TYR A 212 -14.52 1.17 -8.30
CA TYR A 212 -14.04 2.13 -7.34
C TYR A 212 -15.17 3.03 -6.83
N PHE A 213 -14.95 3.60 -5.65
CA PHE A 213 -15.87 4.52 -5.00
C PHE A 213 -15.18 5.88 -4.81
N GLU A 214 -15.89 6.95 -5.12
CA GLU A 214 -15.49 8.28 -4.66
C GLU A 214 -15.68 8.42 -3.14
N ALA A 215 -15.05 9.43 -2.54
CA ALA A 215 -15.16 9.68 -1.10
C ALA A 215 -16.59 9.96 -0.60
N ASN A 216 -17.48 10.37 -1.51
CA ASN A 216 -18.91 10.58 -1.24
C ASN A 216 -19.75 9.28 -1.32
N GLY A 217 -19.13 8.14 -1.65
CA GLY A 217 -19.79 6.84 -1.83
C GLY A 217 -20.29 6.54 -3.25
N THR A 218 -20.08 7.43 -4.22
CA THR A 218 -20.46 7.21 -5.62
C THR A 218 -19.65 6.06 -6.22
N LEU A 219 -20.36 5.04 -6.74
CA LEU A 219 -19.78 3.84 -7.31
C LEU A 219 -19.55 3.99 -8.81
N HIS A 220 -18.38 3.52 -9.27
CA HIS A 220 -17.99 3.44 -10.67
C HIS A 220 -17.47 2.03 -11.00
N TYR A 221 -18.01 1.45 -12.07
CA TYR A 221 -17.50 0.20 -12.64
C TYR A 221 -16.37 0.49 -13.62
N ILE A 222 -15.29 -0.30 -13.57
CA ILE A 222 -14.10 -0.10 -14.42
C ILE A 222 -14.39 -0.53 -15.86
N ASP A 223 -15.17 -1.59 -16.06
CA ASP A 223 -15.76 -1.95 -17.35
C ASP A 223 -17.14 -2.57 -17.14
N SER A 224 -18.18 -1.83 -17.51
CA SER A 224 -19.57 -2.31 -17.47
C SER A 224 -20.10 -2.73 -18.84
N ALA A 225 -19.37 -2.47 -19.92
CA ALA A 225 -19.78 -2.82 -21.28
C ALA A 225 -19.47 -4.29 -21.58
N THR A 226 -18.37 -4.78 -21.02
CA THR A 226 -17.98 -6.19 -20.99
C THR A 226 -17.66 -6.56 -19.55
N PRO A 227 -18.66 -7.00 -18.77
CA PRO A 227 -18.43 -7.40 -17.39
C PRO A 227 -17.34 -8.48 -17.32
N GLU A 228 -16.21 -8.14 -16.72
CA GLU A 228 -15.09 -9.05 -16.49
C GLU A 228 -14.95 -9.36 -15.00
N PHE A 229 -14.48 -10.57 -14.72
CA PHE A 229 -14.19 -11.01 -13.36
C PHE A 229 -12.87 -10.43 -12.90
N GLY A 230 -12.86 -9.77 -11.74
CA GLY A 230 -11.64 -9.22 -11.19
C GLY A 230 -11.87 -8.32 -9.99
N GLU A 231 -10.78 -7.72 -9.53
CA GLU A 231 -10.76 -6.74 -8.46
C GLU A 231 -9.89 -5.56 -8.88
N ALA A 232 -10.30 -4.35 -8.49
CA ALA A 232 -9.43 -3.19 -8.59
C ALA A 232 -8.49 -3.18 -7.37
N ALA A 233 -7.28 -3.70 -7.55
CA ALA A 233 -6.35 -3.99 -6.47
C ALA A 233 -5.61 -2.77 -5.90
N ASP A 234 -5.42 -1.69 -6.67
CA ASP A 234 -4.70 -0.50 -6.20
C ASP A 234 -5.21 0.80 -6.84
N VAL A 235 -4.98 1.93 -6.16
CA VAL A 235 -5.28 3.28 -6.64
C VAL A 235 -4.23 4.29 -6.18
N ASN A 236 -3.65 5.03 -7.12
CA ASN A 236 -2.68 6.07 -6.80
C ASN A 236 -3.34 7.45 -6.55
N ASN A 237 -2.54 8.41 -6.08
CA ASN A 237 -3.00 9.79 -5.81
C ASN A 237 -3.40 10.59 -7.08
N ALA A 238 -3.06 10.10 -8.28
CA ALA A 238 -3.57 10.66 -9.53
C ALA A 238 -4.95 10.10 -9.92
N GLY A 239 -5.52 9.21 -9.11
CA GLY A 239 -6.81 8.55 -9.39
C GLY A 239 -6.71 7.43 -10.43
N ILE A 240 -5.49 6.94 -10.72
CA ILE A 240 -5.31 5.80 -11.61
C ILE A 240 -5.54 4.53 -10.80
N VAL A 241 -6.52 3.76 -11.21
CA VAL A 241 -6.90 2.47 -10.63
C VAL A 241 -6.31 1.34 -11.46
N VAL A 242 -5.81 0.29 -10.81
CA VAL A 242 -5.22 -0.89 -11.46
C VAL A 242 -5.76 -2.18 -10.84
N GLY A 243 -5.86 -3.25 -11.64
CA GLY A 243 -6.41 -4.55 -11.26
C GLY A 243 -6.26 -5.54 -12.40
#